data_AF-A0A106PJD3-F1
#
_entry.id   AF-A0A106PJD3-F1
#
_cell.length_a   1.000
_cell.length_b   1.000
_cell.length_c   1.000
_cell.angle_alpha   90.00
_cell.angle_beta   90.00
_cell.angle_gamma   90.00
#
_symmetry.space_group_name_H-M   'P 1'
#
loop_
_entity.id
_entity.type
_entity.pdbx_description
1 polymer ?
#
loop_
_entity_poly.entity_id
_entity_poly.type
_entity_poly.pdbx_seq_one_letter_code
_entity_poly.pdbx_strand_id
1 'polypeptide(L)'
;MRGIRNECARLIANAIIHYNTALLSRVHEQKRAAGDEVAMAFIAGMSPVAWRHVNLFGAMDFGAATTPVDIDALASYYADPDYWARMLQAAADEKDEEA
;
A
#
# COMPACT_ATOMS: atom_id res chain seq x y z
N MET A 1 11.03 9.42 30.53
CA MET A 1 9.88 8.76 29.83
C MET A 1 9.40 9.57 28.61
N ARG A 2 10.28 9.92 27.67
CA ARG A 2 9.91 10.67 26.43
C ARG A 2 10.53 10.06 25.16
N GLY A 3 11.66 9.35 25.28
CA GLY A 3 12.36 8.71 24.16
C GLY A 3 11.66 7.47 23.58
N ILE A 4 11.13 6.57 24.42
CA ILE A 4 10.57 5.28 23.95
C ILE A 4 9.38 5.47 23.00
N ARG A 5 8.46 6.40 23.29
CA ARG A 5 7.32 6.65 22.40
C ARG A 5 7.74 7.19 21.03
N ASN A 6 8.80 8.00 20.98
CA ASN A 6 9.34 8.54 19.74
C ASN A 6 9.97 7.44 18.88
N GLU A 7 10.70 6.52 19.52
CA GLU A 7 11.29 5.38 18.83
C GLU A 7 10.24 4.36 18.37
N CYS A 8 9.20 4.09 19.17
CA CYS A 8 8.07 3.26 18.74
C CYS A 8 7.33 3.87 17.55
N ALA A 9 7.06 5.19 17.57
CA ALA A 9 6.42 5.87 16.45
C ALA A 9 7.28 5.81 15.18
N ARG A 10 8.60 6.02 15.30
CA ARG A 10 9.54 5.86 14.18
C ARG A 10 9.56 4.45 13.63
N LEU A 11 9.56 3.43 14.50
CA LEU A 11 9.53 2.04 14.08
C LEU A 11 8.25 1.72 13.28
N ILE A 12 7.08 2.14 13.78
CA ILE A 12 5.80 1.96 13.10
C ILE A 12 5.80 2.68 11.75
N ALA A 13 6.26 3.94 11.70
CA ALA A 13 6.34 4.70 10.45
C ALA A 13 7.25 4.00 9.41
N ASN A 14 8.42 3.53 9.84
CA ASN A 14 9.34 2.80 8.97
C ASN A 14 8.74 1.47 8.48
N ALA A 15 8.02 0.75 9.34
CA ALA A 15 7.35 -0.49 8.97
C ALA A 15 6.24 -0.25 7.92
N ILE A 16 5.46 0.82 8.07
CA ILE A 16 4.42 1.20 7.10
C ILE A 16 5.06 1.58 5.75
N ILE A 17 6.09 2.42 5.76
CA ILE A 17 6.78 2.84 4.53
C ILE A 17 7.40 1.64 3.84
N HIS A 18 8.04 0.74 4.59
CA HIS A 18 8.62 -0.48 4.03
C HIS A 18 7.55 -1.37 3.40
N TYR A 19 6.45 -1.63 4.11
CA TYR A 19 5.33 -2.42 3.61
C TYR A 19 4.73 -1.83 2.33
N ASN A 20 4.38 -0.54 2.35
CA ASN A 20 3.81 0.15 1.19
C ASN A 20 4.76 0.11 -0.01
N THR A 21 6.04 0.38 0.21
CA THR A 21 7.05 0.37 -0.86
C THR A 21 7.23 -1.02 -1.44
N ALA A 22 7.30 -2.06 -0.59
CA ALA A 22 7.47 -3.45 -1.04
C ALA A 22 6.27 -3.94 -1.85
N LEU A 23 5.05 -3.66 -1.39
CA LEU A 23 3.83 -4.02 -2.09
C LEU A 23 3.71 -3.29 -3.42
N LEU A 24 3.86 -1.95 -3.44
CA LEU A 24 3.80 -1.15 -4.66
C LEU A 24 4.86 -1.60 -5.68
N SER A 25 6.08 -1.91 -5.24
CA SER A 25 7.13 -2.43 -6.12
C SER A 25 6.72 -3.74 -6.77
N ARG A 26 6.12 -4.66 -6.01
CA ARG A 26 5.72 -5.98 -6.53
C ARG A 26 4.56 -5.88 -7.52
N VAL A 27 3.55 -5.08 -7.18
CA VAL A 27 2.41 -4.80 -8.08
C VAL A 27 2.88 -4.08 -9.34
N HIS A 28 3.81 -3.12 -9.22
CA HIS A 28 4.39 -2.44 -10.37
C HIS A 28 5.12 -3.42 -11.31
N GLU A 29 5.93 -4.35 -10.77
CA GLU A 29 6.62 -5.35 -11.59
C GLU A 29 5.63 -6.24 -12.33
N GLN A 30 4.60 -6.71 -11.63
CA GLN A 30 3.54 -7.51 -12.21
C GLN A 30 2.83 -6.80 -13.36
N LYS A 31 2.50 -5.51 -13.18
CA LYS A 31 1.84 -4.71 -14.22
C LYS A 31 2.76 -4.40 -15.40
N ARG A 32 4.05 -4.18 -15.14
CA ARG A 32 5.07 -4.06 -16.19
C ARG A 32 5.15 -5.32 -17.03
N ALA A 33 5.18 -6.49 -16.40
CA ALA A 33 5.21 -7.78 -17.09
C ALA A 33 3.93 -8.03 -17.93
N ALA A 34 2.79 -7.48 -17.50
CA ALA A 34 1.52 -7.56 -18.23
C ALA A 34 1.37 -6.47 -19.33
N GLY A 35 2.25 -5.47 -19.39
CA GLY A 35 2.15 -4.33 -20.31
C GLY A 35 1.03 -3.34 -19.99
N ASP A 36 0.59 -3.29 -18.73
CA ASP A 36 -0.54 -2.45 -18.28
C ASP A 36 -0.06 -1.04 -17.89
N GLU A 37 0.22 -0.23 -18.91
CA GLU A 37 0.76 1.14 -18.77
C GLU A 37 -0.17 2.07 -17.97
N VAL A 38 -1.49 1.87 -18.04
CA VAL A 38 -2.47 2.68 -17.31
C VAL A 38 -2.38 2.42 -15.81
N ALA A 39 -2.34 1.14 -15.41
CA ALA A 39 -2.15 0.79 -14.01
C ALA A 39 -0.79 1.24 -13.48
N MET A 40 0.28 1.13 -14.29
CA MET A 40 1.62 1.60 -13.91
C MET A 40 1.65 3.11 -13.65
N ALA A 41 1.05 3.92 -14.54
CA ALA A 41 0.99 5.37 -14.36
C ALA A 41 0.20 5.76 -13.10
N PHE A 42 -0.87 5.03 -12.79
CA PHE A 42 -1.65 5.22 -11.57
C PHE A 42 -0.84 4.88 -10.31
N ILE A 43 -0.13 3.74 -10.30
CA ILE A 43 0.74 3.31 -9.20
C ILE A 43 1.86 4.32 -8.97
N ALA A 44 2.46 4.87 -10.03
CA ALA A 44 3.52 5.87 -9.94
C ALA A 44 3.05 7.17 -9.25
N GLY A 45 1.75 7.46 -9.28
CA GLY A 45 1.14 8.58 -8.54
C GLY A 45 0.92 8.31 -7.05
N MET A 46 1.06 7.06 -6.58
CA MET A 46 0.85 6.71 -5.18
C MET A 46 2.07 7.04 -4.34
N SER A 47 1.84 7.71 -3.20
CA SER A 47 2.90 7.94 -2.23
C SER A 47 3.08 6.70 -1.33
N PRO A 48 4.30 6.17 -1.19
CA PRO A 48 4.59 5.10 -0.23
C PRO A 48 4.40 5.55 1.24
N VAL A 49 4.28 6.85 1.48
CA VAL A 49 4.04 7.45 2.81
C VAL A 49 2.54 7.65 3.07
N ALA A 50 1.66 7.31 2.11
CA ALA A 50 0.22 7.46 2.27
C ALA A 50 -0.32 6.54 3.38
N TRP A 51 -0.79 7.16 4.47
CA TRP A 51 -1.29 6.54 5.68
C TRP A 51 -2.82 6.42 5.68
N ARG A 52 -3.49 7.09 4.73
CA ARG A 52 -4.96 7.10 4.58
C ARG A 52 -5.56 5.71 4.35
N HIS A 53 -4.76 4.76 3.89
CA HIS A 53 -5.18 3.38 3.58
C HIS A 53 -4.76 2.36 4.66
N VAL A 54 -4.08 2.79 5.74
CA VAL A 54 -3.58 1.90 6.79
C VAL A 54 -4.40 2.10 8.06
N ASN A 55 -5.17 1.09 8.45
CA ASN A 55 -5.94 1.13 9.70
C ASN A 55 -5.07 0.69 10.88
N LEU A 56 -4.81 1.60 11.82
CA LEU A 56 -4.04 1.36 13.05
C LEU A 56 -4.89 1.46 14.32
N PHE A 57 -6.22 1.38 14.21
CA PHE A 57 -7.10 1.44 15.39
C PHE A 57 -7.01 0.14 16.22
N GLY A 58 -6.79 0.29 17.52
CA GLY A 58 -6.79 -0.81 18.49
C GLY A 58 -5.48 -0.93 19.28
N ALA A 59 -5.45 -1.86 20.22
CA ALA A 59 -4.23 -2.27 20.91
C ALA A 59 -3.54 -3.35 20.10
N MET A 60 -2.27 -3.13 19.76
CA MET A 60 -1.45 -4.09 19.02
C MET A 60 -0.34 -4.60 19.94
N ASP A 61 -0.26 -5.91 20.11
CA ASP A 61 0.85 -6.55 20.81
C ASP A 61 1.97 -6.91 19.83
N PHE A 62 3.18 -6.47 20.13
CA PHE A 62 4.37 -6.83 19.39
C PHE A 62 4.92 -8.15 19.93
N GLY A 63 4.43 -9.28 19.40
CA GLY A 63 4.95 -10.61 19.66
C GLY A 63 6.05 -11.02 18.67
N ALA A 64 6.76 -12.11 18.97
CA ALA A 64 7.57 -12.77 17.94
C ALA A 64 6.65 -13.23 16.81
N ALA A 65 6.84 -12.66 15.61
CA ALA A 65 6.05 -13.05 14.45
C ALA A 65 6.27 -14.54 14.16
N THR A 66 5.21 -15.33 14.27
CA THR A 66 5.24 -16.76 13.95
C THR A 66 5.19 -17.02 12.46
N THR A 67 4.73 -16.03 11.67
CA THR A 67 4.62 -16.11 10.22
C THR A 67 5.04 -14.78 9.59
N PRO A 68 6.00 -14.77 8.65
CA PRO A 68 6.34 -13.56 7.90
C PRO A 68 5.17 -13.14 7.02
N VAL A 69 5.05 -11.84 6.74
CA VAL A 69 4.07 -11.30 5.79
C VAL A 69 4.47 -11.73 4.39
N ASP A 70 3.58 -12.45 3.70
CA ASP A 70 3.76 -12.85 2.31
C ASP A 70 3.32 -11.71 1.37
N ILE A 71 4.29 -10.91 0.93
CA ILE A 71 4.07 -9.80 0.00
C ILE A 71 3.61 -10.29 -1.37
N ASP A 72 4.00 -11.49 -1.78
CA ASP A 72 3.65 -12.05 -3.08
C ASP A 72 2.19 -12.50 -3.13
N ALA A 73 1.75 -13.16 -2.06
CA ALA A 73 0.32 -13.47 -1.89
C ALA A 73 -0.52 -12.20 -1.90
N LEU A 74 -0.07 -11.12 -1.24
CA LEU A 74 -0.78 -9.84 -1.24
C LEU A 74 -0.80 -9.17 -2.62
N ALA A 75 0.33 -9.16 -3.33
CA ALA A 75 0.43 -8.60 -4.67
C ALA A 75 -0.48 -9.34 -5.67
N SER A 76 -0.66 -10.65 -5.50
CA SER A 76 -1.50 -11.46 -6.38
C SER A 76 -2.96 -11.00 -6.47
N TYR A 77 -3.51 -10.40 -5.41
CA TYR A 77 -4.87 -9.84 -5.43
C TYR A 77 -5.01 -8.68 -6.42
N TYR A 78 -3.92 -7.97 -6.71
CA TYR A 78 -3.89 -6.88 -7.68
C TYR A 78 -3.67 -7.35 -9.12
N ALA A 79 -3.65 -8.67 -9.36
CA ALA A 79 -3.66 -9.23 -10.71
C ALA A 79 -4.96 -8.99 -11.45
N ASP A 80 -6.07 -8.89 -10.71
CA ASP A 80 -7.42 -8.85 -11.26
C ASP A 80 -7.67 -7.58 -12.08
N PRO A 81 -7.93 -7.67 -13.40
CA PRO A 81 -8.24 -6.51 -14.24
C PRO A 81 -9.49 -5.75 -13.77
N ASP A 82 -10.49 -6.45 -13.22
CA ASP A 82 -11.75 -5.85 -12.81
C ASP A 82 -11.57 -4.91 -11.60
N TYR A 83 -10.60 -5.21 -10.73
CA TYR A 83 -10.22 -4.34 -9.61
C TYR A 83 -9.73 -2.97 -10.11
N TRP A 84 -8.84 -2.97 -11.11
CA TRP A 84 -8.25 -1.74 -11.64
C TRP A 84 -9.26 -0.91 -12.41
N ALA A 85 -10.16 -1.54 -13.17
CA ALA A 85 -11.23 -0.83 -13.87
C ALA A 85 -12.13 -0.06 -12.88
N ARG A 86 -12.52 -0.69 -11.78
CA ARG A 86 -13.35 -0.04 -10.74
C ARG A 86 -12.60 1.06 -10.01
N MET A 87 -11.32 0.85 -9.70
CA MET A 87 -10.50 1.83 -9.00
C MET A 87 -10.21 3.06 -9.88
N LEU A 88 -9.94 2.87 -11.17
CA LEU A 88 -9.74 3.97 -12.11
C LEU A 88 -11.04 4.76 -12.33
N GLN A 89 -12.20 4.10 -12.37
CA GLN A 89 -13.50 4.78 -12.43
C GLN A 89 -13.74 5.63 -11.17
N ALA A 90 -13.56 5.05 -9.98
CA ALA A 90 -13.72 5.78 -8.73
C ALA A 90 -12.77 6.99 -8.62
N ALA A 91 -11.52 6.84 -9.08
CA ALA A 91 -10.55 7.93 -9.11
C ALA A 91 -10.86 9.02 -10.15
N ALA A 92 -11.63 8.70 -11.19
CA ALA A 92 -12.14 9.68 -12.14
C ALA A 92 -13.34 10.43 -11.55
N ASP A 93 -14.27 9.70 -10.91
CA ASP A 93 -15.46 10.28 -10.27
C ASP A 93 -15.08 11.25 -9.13
N GLU A 94 -14.04 10.94 -8.33
CA GLU A 94 -13.51 11.85 -7.29
C GLU A 94 -12.96 13.17 -7.87
N LYS A 95 -12.40 13.15 -9.09
CA LYS A 95 -11.86 14.37 -9.73
C LYS A 95 -12.95 15.25 -10.33
N ASP A 96 -14.07 14.67 -10.73
CA ASP A 96 -15.22 15.41 -11.29
C ASP A 96 -16.07 16.06 -10.18
N GLU A 97 -16.04 15.55 -8.95
CA GLU A 97 -16.70 16.17 -7.78
C GLU A 97 -15.92 17.34 -7.16
N GLU A 98 -14.61 17.44 -7.43
CA GLU A 98 -13.75 18.55 -6.96
C GLU A 98 -13.63 19.71 -7.97
N ALA A 99 -14.27 19.61 -9.16
CA ALA A 99 -14.25 20.61 -10.25
C ALA A 99 -15.51 21.50 -10.28
#